data_AF-A0A1U7LHP0-F1
#
_entry.id   AF-A0A1U7LHP0-F1
#
_cell.length_a   1.000
_cell.length_b   1.000
_cell.length_c   1.000
_cell.angle_alpha   90.00
_cell.angle_beta   90.00
_cell.angle_gamma   90.00
#
_symmetry.space_group_name_H-M   'P 1'
#
loop_
_entity.id
_entity.type
_entity.pdbx_description
1 polymer ?
#
loop_
_entity_poly.entity_id
_entity_poly.type
_entity_poly.pdbx_seq_one_letter_code
_entity_poly.pdbx_strand_id
1 'polypeptide(L)'
;MSVIPVKLKWSGKIFDVDLDTSESPTTFKMQVFSLTGVEPERMKILIKGTQMKDETDLSTVAIKPGQTLMVMGTASEIPVAPKEKIVFLEDMTENELAKTNQFPAGLVNIGNTCYLNSTVQCLRQIPELQESLQSYSGTNDVPSNLLAIFNQLSQTTRAIPPISLITYLRTAFPQFAQRNSAGHYEQQDAEEVWSQILSSMRGKVNFVEDYMTGELSSTLSNAEAEESIVSTEKFHKLDCHIDKETSYLSSGIKKSLVESISKHSATLNREVVYQRTSKICRLPKYLTVHFVRFFWRRDINKKAKIMKKVKFPFVLDTFEFLTAELQKRVGPGHDRVRETERKREEAEHERKRRKYLDGTAEVSGKGVEGSKICDTSGSAKSKTENTADNDSKVIDKTRGECITASYDLIGIITHQGASANGGHYIAWCKKTDASGEWWKFNDDKVSTVPESKIEELMGGGESDGAYVLLYRGKEANE
;
A
#
# COMPACT_ATOMS: atom_id res chain seq x y z
N MET A 1 25.80 46.96 -55.83
CA MET A 1 24.49 47.11 -55.16
C MET A 1 23.87 45.73 -55.15
N SER A 2 24.01 44.98 -54.06
CA SER A 2 23.52 43.59 -53.97
C SER A 2 22.05 43.49 -53.59
N VAL A 3 21.49 44.55 -53.00
CA VAL A 3 20.10 44.62 -52.53
C VAL A 3 19.20 45.34 -53.53
N ILE A 4 18.09 44.71 -53.91
CA ILE A 4 17.08 45.23 -54.83
C ILE A 4 15.73 45.25 -54.13
N PRO A 5 15.06 46.42 -54.00
CA PRO A 5 13.72 46.47 -53.43
C PRO A 5 12.72 45.82 -54.37
N VAL A 6 11.91 44.88 -53.87
CA VAL A 6 10.88 44.15 -54.64
C VAL A 6 9.53 44.17 -53.91
N LYS A 7 8.44 44.01 -54.68
CA LYS A 7 7.09 43.96 -54.14
C LYS A 7 6.59 42.52 -54.14
N LEU A 8 6.19 41.99 -53.00
CA LEU A 8 5.70 40.63 -52.86
C LEU A 8 4.18 40.61 -52.75
N LYS A 9 3.50 39.96 -53.69
CA LYS A 9 2.05 39.81 -53.72
C LYS A 9 1.65 38.41 -53.27
N TRP A 10 0.94 38.30 -52.14
CA TRP A 10 0.40 37.05 -51.60
C TRP A 10 -1.04 37.27 -51.11
N SER A 11 -1.97 36.41 -51.54
CA SER A 11 -3.39 36.45 -51.15
C SER A 11 -4.04 37.85 -51.21
N GLY A 12 -3.71 38.62 -52.26
CA GLY A 12 -4.23 39.97 -52.48
C GLY A 12 -3.52 41.11 -51.73
N LYS A 13 -2.63 40.81 -50.78
CA LYS A 13 -1.81 41.80 -50.06
C LYS A 13 -0.45 41.98 -50.72
N ILE A 14 0.09 43.19 -50.65
CA ILE A 14 1.41 43.56 -51.20
C ILE A 14 2.33 43.91 -50.02
N PHE A 15 3.51 43.29 -49.97
CA PHE A 15 4.55 43.52 -48.98
C PHE A 15 5.80 44.05 -49.69
N ASP A 16 6.41 45.11 -49.18
CA ASP A 16 7.70 45.59 -49.71
C ASP A 16 8.83 44.82 -49.01
N VAL A 17 9.68 44.15 -49.79
CA VAL A 17 10.77 43.30 -49.29
C VAL A 17 12.04 43.61 -50.07
N ASP A 18 13.16 43.67 -49.38
CA ASP A 18 14.46 43.83 -50.02
C ASP A 18 15.04 42.46 -50.38
N LEU A 19 15.34 42.24 -51.65
CA LEU A 19 15.94 41.02 -52.17
C LEU A 19 17.45 41.22 -52.32
N ASP A 20 18.25 40.47 -51.55
CA ASP A 20 19.70 40.40 -51.76
C ASP A 20 20.03 39.34 -52.82
N THR A 21 20.74 39.75 -53.87
CA THR A 21 21.19 38.91 -54.99
C THR A 21 22.43 38.06 -54.65
N SER A 22 23.08 38.32 -53.52
CA SER A 22 24.22 37.54 -53.01
C SER A 22 23.83 36.40 -52.06
N GLU A 23 22.57 36.39 -51.60
CA GLU A 23 22.06 35.37 -50.68
C GLU A 23 21.41 34.19 -51.42
N SER A 24 21.27 33.06 -50.73
CA SER A 24 20.63 31.87 -51.30
C SER A 24 19.11 32.04 -51.42
N PRO A 25 18.46 31.43 -52.44
CA PRO A 25 17.01 31.41 -52.60
C PRO A 25 16.24 30.94 -51.34
N THR A 26 16.83 30.05 -50.56
CA THR A 26 16.28 29.54 -49.30
C THR A 26 16.18 30.62 -48.23
N THR A 27 17.17 31.51 -48.14
CA THR A 27 17.19 32.61 -47.17
C THR A 27 16.07 33.61 -47.48
N PHE A 28 15.87 33.90 -48.77
CA PHE A 28 14.75 34.72 -49.20
C PHE A 28 13.40 34.06 -48.90
N LYS A 29 13.23 32.75 -49.14
CA LYS A 29 12.01 32.02 -48.75
C LYS A 29 11.71 32.08 -47.25
N MET A 30 12.74 32.05 -46.39
CA MET A 30 12.60 32.19 -44.94
C MET A 30 12.13 33.60 -44.53
N GLN A 31 12.64 34.64 -45.19
CA GLN A 31 12.18 36.02 -44.97
C GLN A 31 10.71 36.17 -45.38
N VAL A 32 10.31 35.55 -46.49
CA VAL A 32 8.91 35.51 -46.95
C VAL A 32 8.03 34.69 -46.00
N PHE A 33 8.54 33.61 -45.40
CA PHE A 33 7.82 32.83 -44.37
C PHE A 33 7.51 33.68 -43.15
N SER A 34 8.46 34.49 -42.67
CA SER A 34 8.20 35.40 -41.54
C SER A 34 7.09 36.43 -41.81
N LEU A 35 6.84 36.78 -43.08
CA LEU A 35 5.83 37.77 -43.48
C LEU A 35 4.48 37.16 -43.86
N THR A 36 4.49 35.95 -44.43
CA THR A 36 3.29 35.31 -45.00
C THR A 36 2.81 34.09 -44.21
N GLY A 37 3.64 33.50 -43.35
CA GLY A 37 3.33 32.28 -42.61
C GLY A 37 3.24 31.02 -43.47
N VAL A 38 3.67 31.09 -44.74
CA VAL A 38 3.68 29.95 -45.66
C VAL A 38 5.02 29.23 -45.57
N GLU A 39 5.02 27.95 -45.19
CA GLU A 39 6.26 27.16 -45.08
C GLU A 39 7.10 27.18 -46.38
N PRO A 40 8.44 27.30 -46.29
CA PRO A 40 9.34 27.37 -47.44
C PRO A 40 9.21 26.20 -48.44
N GLU A 41 8.85 25.00 -47.99
CA GLU A 41 8.66 23.81 -48.82
C GLU A 41 7.37 23.86 -49.66
N ARG A 42 6.34 24.53 -49.15
CA ARG A 42 5.03 24.70 -49.82
C ARG A 42 4.93 26.03 -50.57
N MET A 43 5.97 26.85 -50.50
CA MET A 43 6.03 28.18 -51.10
C MET A 43 6.55 28.11 -52.54
N LYS A 44 5.73 28.56 -53.49
CA LYS A 44 6.14 28.78 -54.88
C LYS A 44 6.22 30.28 -55.15
N ILE A 45 7.43 30.78 -55.39
CA ILE A 45 7.69 32.17 -55.80
C ILE A 45 7.80 32.20 -57.33
N LEU A 46 6.96 33.02 -57.97
CA LEU A 46 6.94 33.21 -59.42
C LEU A 46 7.61 34.55 -59.78
N ILE A 47 8.61 34.48 -60.66
CA ILE A 47 9.29 35.64 -61.26
C ILE A 47 8.96 35.65 -62.75
N LYS A 48 8.16 36.63 -63.23
CA LYS A 48 7.71 36.74 -64.64
C LYS A 48 7.10 35.43 -65.23
N GLY A 49 6.39 34.67 -64.40
CA GLY A 49 5.76 33.41 -64.83
C GLY A 49 6.66 32.18 -64.75
N THR A 50 7.95 32.33 -64.40
CA THR A 50 8.87 31.22 -64.15
C THR A 50 9.00 30.96 -62.65
N GLN A 51 8.91 29.70 -62.23
CA GLN A 51 9.08 29.30 -60.84
C GLN A 51 10.55 29.38 -60.43
N MET A 52 10.83 30.04 -59.32
CA MET A 52 12.14 30.04 -58.68
C MET A 52 12.41 28.65 -58.07
N LYS A 53 13.44 27.95 -58.56
CA LYS A 53 13.93 26.69 -57.98
C LYS A 53 15.04 26.98 -56.96
N ASP A 54 15.23 26.09 -56.00
CA ASP A 54 16.19 26.27 -54.90
C ASP A 54 17.67 26.36 -55.35
N GLU A 55 17.97 25.92 -56.58
CA GLU A 55 19.30 25.96 -57.20
C GLU A 55 19.50 27.11 -58.21
N THR A 56 18.59 28.10 -58.24
CA THR A 56 18.67 29.19 -59.24
C THR A 56 19.59 30.32 -58.75
N ASP A 57 20.66 30.63 -59.48
CA ASP A 57 21.53 31.79 -59.20
C ASP A 57 20.79 33.11 -59.44
N LEU A 58 20.50 33.83 -58.35
CA LEU A 58 19.80 35.12 -58.33
C LEU A 58 20.51 36.23 -59.11
N SER A 59 21.82 36.08 -59.38
CA SER A 59 22.62 37.03 -60.17
C SER A 59 22.33 36.99 -61.67
N THR A 60 21.79 35.88 -62.18
CA THR A 60 21.47 35.69 -63.60
C THR A 60 20.04 36.15 -63.96
N VAL A 61 19.20 36.32 -62.94
CA VAL A 61 17.80 36.74 -63.10
C VAL A 61 17.77 38.28 -63.05
N ALA A 62 17.60 38.92 -64.21
CA ALA A 62 17.48 40.38 -64.29
C ALA A 62 16.19 40.88 -63.63
N ILE A 63 16.22 41.09 -62.31
CA ILE A 63 15.15 41.66 -61.49
C ILE A 63 15.31 43.17 -61.47
N LYS A 64 14.24 43.90 -61.83
CA LYS A 64 14.23 45.37 -61.77
C LYS A 64 13.78 45.84 -60.37
N PRO A 65 14.31 46.96 -59.85
CA PRO A 65 13.81 47.59 -58.64
C PRO A 65 12.30 47.87 -58.74
N GLY A 66 11.52 47.46 -57.74
CA GLY A 66 10.07 47.62 -57.66
C GLY A 66 9.25 46.53 -58.38
N GLN A 67 9.88 45.44 -58.85
CA GLN A 67 9.17 44.36 -59.54
C GLN A 67 8.27 43.56 -58.59
N THR A 68 7.06 43.21 -59.05
CA THR A 68 6.12 42.40 -58.29
C THR A 68 6.41 40.90 -58.45
N LEU A 69 6.67 40.21 -57.33
CA LEU A 69 6.83 38.77 -57.20
C LEU A 69 5.52 38.18 -56.66
N MET A 70 5.03 37.10 -57.26
CA MET A 70 3.80 36.46 -56.81
C MET A 70 4.12 35.21 -56.02
N VAL A 71 3.63 35.14 -54.78
CA VAL A 71 3.81 33.98 -53.91
C VAL A 71 2.52 33.17 -53.88
N MET A 72 2.65 31.86 -54.08
CA MET A 72 1.55 30.91 -53.93
C MET A 72 1.90 29.90 -52.84
N GLY A 73 0.97 29.72 -51.91
CA GLY A 73 1.05 28.72 -50.84
C GLY A 73 0.00 29.03 -49.77
N THR A 74 -0.58 27.99 -49.19
CA THR A 74 -1.52 28.08 -48.07
C THR A 74 -0.72 28.19 -46.76
N ALA A 75 -1.04 29.19 -45.94
CA ALA A 75 -0.46 29.33 -44.61
C ALA A 75 -0.92 28.16 -43.73
N SER A 76 0.00 27.57 -42.97
CA SER A 76 -0.30 26.50 -42.01
C SER A 76 -1.16 27.07 -40.88
N GLU A 77 -2.22 26.38 -40.47
CA GLU A 77 -3.00 26.75 -39.29
C GLU A 77 -2.11 26.64 -38.04
N ILE A 78 -2.03 27.73 -37.26
CA ILE A 78 -1.28 27.78 -36.01
C ILE A 78 -1.92 26.74 -35.06
N PRO A 79 -1.16 25.80 -34.48
CA PRO A 79 -1.72 24.88 -33.50
C PRO A 79 -2.29 25.67 -32.34
N VAL A 80 -3.60 25.52 -32.11
CA VAL A 80 -4.31 26.17 -31.01
C VAL A 80 -3.67 25.71 -29.71
N ALA A 81 -3.17 26.67 -28.90
CA ALA A 81 -2.63 26.38 -27.59
C ALA A 81 -3.64 25.55 -26.78
N PRO A 82 -3.20 24.51 -26.05
CA PRO A 82 -4.11 23.66 -25.28
C PRO A 82 -4.98 24.53 -24.36
N LYS A 83 -6.30 24.31 -24.40
CA LYS A 83 -7.31 25.09 -23.64
C LYS A 83 -7.20 24.88 -22.13
N GLU A 84 -6.50 23.85 -21.70
CA GLU A 84 -6.27 23.56 -20.29
C GLU A 84 -4.93 24.17 -19.88
N LYS A 85 -4.98 25.17 -19.00
CA LYS A 85 -3.78 25.71 -18.35
C LYS A 85 -3.07 24.56 -17.65
N ILE A 86 -1.76 24.47 -17.84
CA ILE A 86 -0.91 23.56 -17.07
C ILE A 86 -1.03 24.01 -15.60
N VAL A 87 -1.76 23.24 -14.79
CA VAL A 87 -1.88 23.46 -13.35
C VAL A 87 -0.66 22.79 -12.71
N PHE A 88 0.21 23.59 -12.11
CA PHE A 88 1.35 23.08 -11.37
C PHE A 88 0.89 22.49 -10.04
N LEU A 89 1.61 21.49 -9.53
CA LEU A 89 1.31 20.85 -8.24
C LEU A 89 1.26 21.86 -7.09
N GLU A 90 1.97 22.99 -7.19
CA GLU A 90 1.96 24.04 -6.16
C GLU A 90 0.65 24.87 -6.12
N ASP A 91 -0.15 24.90 -7.19
CA ASP A 91 -1.35 25.74 -7.30
C ASP A 91 -2.67 25.00 -6.97
N MET A 92 -2.60 23.69 -6.68
CA MET A 92 -3.77 22.86 -6.34
C MET A 92 -4.17 23.04 -4.87
N THR A 93 -5.45 22.89 -4.55
CA THR A 93 -5.90 22.89 -3.14
C THR A 93 -5.35 21.68 -2.38
N GLU A 94 -5.16 21.76 -1.05
CA GLU A 94 -4.63 20.63 -0.26
C GLU A 94 -5.45 19.34 -0.43
N ASN A 95 -6.76 19.43 -0.62
CA ASN A 95 -7.65 18.30 -0.90
C ASN A 95 -7.45 17.69 -2.29
N GLU A 96 -7.16 18.50 -3.31
CA GLU A 96 -6.87 18.02 -4.65
C GLU A 96 -5.45 17.44 -4.74
N LEU A 97 -4.49 18.05 -4.04
CA LEU A 97 -3.18 17.48 -3.77
C LEU A 97 -3.29 16.14 -3.05
N ALA A 98 -4.11 15.99 -2.01
CA ALA A 98 -4.28 14.70 -1.33
C ALA A 98 -4.87 13.60 -2.22
N LYS A 99 -5.68 13.97 -3.22
CA LYS A 99 -6.24 13.03 -4.21
C LYS A 99 -5.27 12.70 -5.34
N THR A 100 -4.44 13.66 -5.75
CA THR A 100 -3.46 13.51 -6.84
C THR A 100 -2.12 12.94 -6.35
N ASN A 101 -1.74 13.23 -5.11
CA ASN A 101 -0.50 12.81 -4.48
C ASN A 101 -0.73 11.46 -3.82
N GLN A 102 -0.07 10.42 -4.34
CA GLN A 102 -0.29 9.02 -3.94
C GLN A 102 0.25 8.67 -2.54
N PHE A 103 0.78 9.65 -1.79
CA PHE A 103 1.40 9.42 -0.48
C PHE A 103 0.42 9.74 0.66
N PRO A 104 0.12 8.75 1.54
CA PRO A 104 -0.73 9.01 2.69
C PRO A 104 -0.01 9.89 3.72
N ALA A 105 -0.78 10.69 4.47
CA ALA A 105 -0.24 11.51 5.55
C ALA A 105 0.25 10.67 6.75
N GLY A 106 1.33 11.16 7.38
CA GLY A 106 1.88 10.65 8.64
C GLY A 106 1.22 11.25 9.90
N LEU A 107 1.70 10.85 11.07
CA LEU A 107 1.26 11.39 12.36
C LEU A 107 2.45 11.99 13.11
N VAL A 108 2.30 13.21 13.61
CA VAL A 108 3.38 13.90 14.32
C VAL A 108 3.63 13.22 15.67
N ASN A 109 4.90 12.98 16.00
CA ASN A 109 5.30 12.49 17.32
C ASN A 109 5.25 13.62 18.35
N ILE A 110 4.45 13.46 19.40
CA ILE A 110 4.23 14.45 20.47
C ILE A 110 5.03 14.05 21.73
N GLY A 111 6.25 13.56 21.50
CA GLY A 111 7.15 13.07 22.54
C GLY A 111 6.77 11.66 23.01
N ASN A 112 7.55 10.66 22.59
CA ASN A 112 7.37 9.25 22.92
C ASN A 112 5.99 8.68 22.53
N THR A 113 5.27 9.27 21.56
CA THR A 113 3.92 8.82 21.15
C THR A 113 3.93 7.94 19.89
N CYS A 114 5.08 7.47 19.42
CA CYS A 114 5.19 6.62 18.23
C CYS A 114 4.42 5.29 18.37
N TYR A 115 4.26 4.79 19.61
CA TYR A 115 3.40 3.64 19.90
C TYR A 115 1.94 3.88 19.51
N LEU A 116 1.43 5.10 19.73
CA LEU A 116 0.07 5.48 19.35
C LEU A 116 -0.03 5.68 17.85
N ASN A 117 0.94 6.39 17.27
CA ASN A 117 0.97 6.68 15.83
C ASN A 117 0.96 5.40 15.01
N SER A 118 1.81 4.43 15.36
CA SER A 118 1.88 3.15 14.67
C SER A 118 0.58 2.34 14.80
N THR A 119 0.00 2.26 16.00
CA THR A 119 -1.29 1.59 16.22
C THR A 119 -2.43 2.21 15.40
N VAL A 120 -2.54 3.55 15.39
CA VAL A 120 -3.59 4.25 14.63
C VAL A 120 -3.43 4.03 13.12
N GLN A 121 -2.20 4.09 12.59
CA GLN A 121 -1.94 3.84 11.17
C GLN A 121 -2.25 2.40 10.76
N CYS A 122 -1.98 1.41 11.62
CA CYS A 122 -2.37 0.02 11.38
C CYS A 122 -3.90 -0.18 11.44
N LEU A 123 -4.60 0.41 12.41
CA LEU A 123 -6.06 0.35 12.49
C LEU A 123 -6.74 1.00 11.26
N ARG A 124 -6.14 2.06 10.71
CA ARG A 124 -6.63 2.72 9.48
C ARG A 124 -6.71 1.77 8.30
N GLN A 125 -5.90 0.70 8.25
CA GLN A 125 -5.93 -0.27 7.15
C GLN A 125 -7.20 -1.11 7.07
N ILE A 126 -8.09 -1.01 8.06
CA ILE A 126 -9.34 -1.78 8.10
C ILE A 126 -10.49 -0.91 7.56
N PRO A 127 -10.98 -1.16 6.33
CA PRO A 127 -12.05 -0.35 5.74
C PRO A 127 -13.36 -0.42 6.54
N GLU A 128 -13.75 -1.60 7.00
CA GLU A 128 -14.98 -1.81 7.77
C GLU A 128 -14.95 -1.08 9.11
N LEU A 129 -13.76 -0.82 9.68
CA LEU A 129 -13.61 0.02 10.86
C LEU A 129 -13.96 1.46 10.52
N GLN A 130 -13.45 1.99 9.40
CA GLN A 130 -13.74 3.36 8.98
C GLN A 130 -15.23 3.55 8.71
N GLU A 131 -15.88 2.61 8.02
CA GLU A 131 -17.33 2.64 7.77
C GLU A 131 -18.13 2.61 9.07
N SER A 132 -17.74 1.73 10.00
CA SER A 132 -18.42 1.62 11.30
C SER A 132 -18.25 2.90 12.13
N LEU A 133 -17.07 3.52 12.10
CA LEU A 133 -16.82 4.79 12.77
C LEU A 133 -17.62 5.95 12.14
N GLN A 134 -17.81 5.98 10.82
CA GLN A 134 -18.62 7.02 10.17
C GLN A 134 -20.08 7.00 10.60
N SER A 135 -20.61 5.82 10.94
CA SER A 135 -21.98 5.67 11.46
C SER A 135 -22.12 6.04 12.95
N TYR A 136 -21.00 6.25 13.65
CA TYR A 136 -20.99 6.49 15.10
C TYR A 136 -21.13 7.98 15.42
N SER A 137 -22.01 8.31 16.37
CA SER A 137 -22.36 9.69 16.75
C SER A 137 -22.08 10.02 18.23
N GLY A 138 -20.94 9.57 18.76
CA GLY A 138 -20.50 9.92 20.11
C GLY A 138 -19.73 11.25 20.19
N THR A 139 -19.54 11.75 21.41
CA THR A 139 -18.73 12.96 21.67
C THR A 139 -17.60 12.66 22.65
N ASN A 140 -16.41 13.17 22.33
CA ASN A 140 -15.22 13.11 23.18
C ASN A 140 -14.85 11.71 23.70
N ASP A 141 -14.83 10.72 22.81
CA ASP A 141 -14.42 9.35 23.13
C ASP A 141 -13.51 8.74 22.05
N VAL A 142 -13.02 7.52 22.27
CA VAL A 142 -12.06 6.87 21.36
C VAL A 142 -12.59 6.76 19.92
N PRO A 143 -13.79 6.20 19.66
CA PRO A 143 -14.33 6.13 18.30
C PRO A 143 -14.40 7.49 17.59
N SER A 144 -14.93 8.53 18.25
CA SER A 144 -15.08 9.85 17.60
C SER A 144 -13.73 10.54 17.36
N ASN A 145 -12.77 10.38 18.27
CA ASN A 145 -11.41 10.89 18.07
C ASN A 145 -10.68 10.15 16.93
N LEU A 146 -10.85 8.83 16.81
CA LEU A 146 -10.30 8.06 15.70
C LEU A 146 -10.93 8.47 14.36
N LEU A 147 -12.25 8.65 14.31
CA LEU A 147 -12.95 9.14 13.12
C LEU A 147 -12.41 10.50 12.67
N ALA A 148 -12.23 11.43 13.61
CA ALA A 148 -11.68 12.76 13.32
C ALA A 148 -10.27 12.66 12.71
N ILE A 149 -9.40 11.82 13.29
CA ILE A 149 -8.04 11.61 12.77
C ILE A 149 -8.08 10.96 11.38
N PHE A 150 -8.93 9.95 11.16
CA PHE A 150 -9.05 9.28 9.86
C PHE A 150 -9.56 10.21 8.76
N ASN A 151 -10.53 11.07 9.07
CA ASN A 151 -11.03 12.09 8.14
C ASN A 151 -9.97 13.15 7.82
N GLN A 152 -9.17 13.57 8.81
CA GLN A 152 -8.08 14.51 8.55
C GLN A 152 -6.96 13.87 7.71
N LEU A 153 -6.60 12.61 8.00
CA LEU A 153 -5.58 11.85 7.26
C LEU A 153 -5.98 11.52 5.81
N SER A 154 -7.28 11.56 5.48
CA SER A 154 -7.76 11.37 4.10
C SER A 154 -7.85 12.67 3.30
N GLN A 155 -7.89 13.81 3.97
CA GLN A 155 -8.03 15.15 3.35
C GLN A 155 -6.71 15.91 3.23
N THR A 156 -5.69 15.52 4.01
CA THR A 156 -4.42 16.25 4.08
C THR A 156 -3.26 15.38 3.63
N THR A 157 -2.22 16.02 3.10
CA THR A 157 -0.92 15.40 2.79
C THR A 157 0.10 15.63 3.90
N ARG A 158 -0.14 16.62 4.77
CA ARG A 158 0.75 16.97 5.89
C ARG A 158 0.52 16.06 7.09
N ALA A 159 1.56 15.87 7.89
CA ALA A 159 1.45 15.08 9.10
C ALA A 159 0.53 15.76 10.14
N ILE A 160 -0.31 14.96 10.79
CA ILE A 160 -1.31 15.45 11.75
C ILE A 160 -0.91 15.08 13.17
N PRO A 161 -0.98 16.01 14.15
CA PRO A 161 -0.73 15.69 15.55
C PRO A 161 -2.00 15.11 16.22
N PRO A 162 -1.98 13.87 16.75
CA PRO A 162 -3.17 13.24 17.36
C PRO A 162 -3.43 13.72 18.81
N ILE A 163 -3.48 15.04 19.03
CA ILE A 163 -3.55 15.68 20.36
C ILE A 163 -4.80 15.27 21.13
N SER A 164 -5.97 15.30 20.48
CA SER A 164 -7.25 15.00 21.12
C SER A 164 -7.30 13.54 21.61
N LEU A 165 -6.84 12.59 20.78
CA LEU A 165 -6.81 11.17 21.12
C LEU A 165 -5.85 10.88 22.28
N ILE A 166 -4.60 11.38 22.24
CA ILE A 166 -3.64 11.12 23.31
C ILE A 166 -4.07 11.77 24.64
N THR A 167 -4.69 12.95 24.59
CA THR A 167 -5.19 13.64 25.79
C THR A 167 -6.35 12.87 26.42
N TYR A 168 -7.28 12.38 25.59
CA TYR A 168 -8.35 11.49 26.05
C TYR A 168 -7.78 10.21 26.67
N LEU A 169 -6.85 9.52 25.98
CA LEU A 169 -6.25 8.27 26.45
C LEU A 169 -5.55 8.45 27.80
N ARG A 170 -4.80 9.55 28.00
CA ARG A 170 -4.15 9.87 29.28
C ARG A 170 -5.14 10.09 30.42
N THR A 171 -6.32 10.62 30.11
CA THR A 171 -7.38 10.88 31.10
C THR A 171 -8.14 9.60 31.45
N ALA A 172 -8.47 8.79 30.44
CA ALA A 172 -9.21 7.54 30.61
C ALA A 172 -8.34 6.42 31.20
N PHE A 173 -7.06 6.39 30.85
CA PHE A 173 -6.11 5.32 31.16
C PHE A 173 -4.81 5.92 31.73
N PRO A 174 -4.73 6.06 33.07
CA PRO A 174 -3.61 6.73 33.73
C PRO A 174 -2.23 6.14 33.43
N GLN A 175 -2.12 4.89 32.95
CA GLN A 175 -0.85 4.33 32.53
C GLN A 175 -0.17 5.15 31.43
N PHE A 176 -0.95 5.75 30.51
CA PHE A 176 -0.40 6.56 29.41
C PHE A 176 0.00 7.97 29.85
N ALA A 177 -0.34 8.35 31.08
CA ALA A 177 0.02 9.63 31.70
C ALA A 177 1.31 9.54 32.54
N GLN A 178 1.93 8.36 32.64
CA GLN A 178 3.19 8.18 33.36
C GLN A 178 4.30 9.07 32.78
N ARG A 179 5.13 9.61 33.67
CA ARG A 179 6.21 10.53 33.33
C ARG A 179 7.53 10.02 33.89
N ASN A 180 8.59 10.24 33.12
CA ASN A 180 9.94 9.91 33.56
C ASN A 180 10.46 10.92 34.59
N SER A 181 11.63 10.63 35.14
CA SER A 181 12.33 11.50 36.09
C SER A 181 12.62 12.92 35.57
N ALA A 182 12.55 13.14 34.25
CA ALA A 182 12.73 14.45 33.61
C ALA A 182 11.40 15.20 33.38
N GLY A 183 10.26 14.65 33.79
CA GLY A 183 8.94 15.27 33.67
C GLY A 183 8.26 15.13 32.30
N HIS A 184 8.88 14.44 31.34
CA HIS A 184 8.30 14.10 30.05
C HIS A 184 7.47 12.82 30.13
N TYR A 185 6.46 12.69 29.26
CA TYR A 185 5.67 11.45 29.19
C TYR A 185 6.54 10.27 28.74
N GLU A 186 6.34 9.13 29.40
CA GLU A 186 7.06 7.90 29.07
C GLU A 186 6.48 7.22 27.83
N GLN A 187 7.34 6.48 27.14
CA GLN A 187 6.93 5.59 26.07
C GLN A 187 6.18 4.39 26.65
N GLN A 188 5.10 3.99 26.00
CA GLN A 188 4.21 2.93 26.45
C GLN A 188 4.14 1.83 25.40
N ASP A 189 3.54 0.70 25.78
CA ASP A 189 3.46 -0.48 24.93
C ASP A 189 2.38 -0.30 23.85
N ALA A 190 2.76 -0.48 22.58
CA ALA A 190 1.83 -0.36 21.45
C ALA A 190 0.70 -1.40 21.50
N GLU A 191 0.98 -2.59 22.05
CA GLU A 191 -0.06 -3.61 22.20
C GLU A 191 -1.07 -3.22 23.28
N GLU A 192 -0.62 -2.60 24.37
CA GLU A 192 -1.53 -2.15 25.42
C GLU A 192 -2.50 -1.09 24.86
N VAL A 193 -2.00 -0.15 24.07
CA VAL A 193 -2.85 0.86 23.42
C VAL A 193 -3.80 0.23 22.41
N TRP A 194 -3.33 -0.73 21.62
CA TRP A 194 -4.18 -1.49 20.71
C TRP A 194 -5.35 -2.13 21.47
N SER A 195 -5.07 -2.85 22.54
CA SER A 195 -6.07 -3.52 23.37
C SER A 195 -7.02 -2.54 24.07
N GLN A 196 -6.52 -1.40 24.58
CA GLN A 196 -7.37 -0.37 25.19
C GLN A 196 -8.27 0.34 24.17
N ILE A 197 -7.77 0.59 22.96
CA ILE A 197 -8.59 1.15 21.86
C ILE A 197 -9.70 0.16 21.50
N LEU A 198 -9.37 -1.12 21.28
CA LEU A 198 -10.37 -2.15 21.00
C LEU A 198 -11.39 -2.24 22.13
N SER A 199 -10.96 -2.33 23.38
CA SER A 199 -11.85 -2.39 24.54
C SER A 199 -12.76 -1.16 24.66
N SER A 200 -12.26 0.04 24.33
CA SER A 200 -13.06 1.26 24.35
C SER A 200 -14.12 1.31 23.24
N MET A 201 -13.90 0.59 22.13
CA MET A 201 -14.87 0.47 21.04
C MET A 201 -15.93 -0.61 21.31
N ARG A 202 -15.64 -1.58 22.18
CA ARG A 202 -16.60 -2.63 22.56
C ARG A 202 -17.84 -2.03 23.21
N GLY A 203 -19.00 -2.49 22.78
CA GLY A 203 -20.30 -2.00 23.24
C GLY A 203 -20.71 -0.63 22.67
N LYS A 204 -19.81 0.09 21.98
CA LYS A 204 -20.13 1.36 21.30
C LYS A 204 -20.29 1.19 19.80
N VAL A 205 -19.45 0.34 19.21
CA VAL A 205 -19.44 0.06 17.76
C VAL A 205 -19.46 -1.45 17.57
N ASN A 206 -20.33 -1.95 16.69
CA ASN A 206 -20.49 -3.40 16.45
C ASN A 206 -19.30 -4.02 15.71
N PHE A 207 -18.33 -3.22 15.28
CA PHE A 207 -17.15 -3.66 14.54
C PHE A 207 -16.31 -4.72 15.27
N VAL A 208 -16.05 -4.52 16.58
CA VAL A 208 -15.11 -5.39 17.32
C VAL A 208 -15.68 -6.79 17.50
N GLU A 209 -16.95 -6.90 17.88
CA GLU A 209 -17.62 -8.20 18.09
C GLU A 209 -17.88 -8.94 16.76
N ASP A 210 -18.14 -8.20 15.69
CA ASP A 210 -18.42 -8.79 14.38
C ASP A 210 -17.12 -9.25 13.67
N TYR A 211 -16.10 -8.39 13.61
CA TYR A 211 -14.95 -8.59 12.70
C TYR A 211 -13.62 -8.94 13.38
N MET A 212 -13.45 -8.67 14.67
CA MET A 212 -12.18 -8.90 15.39
C MET A 212 -12.27 -9.94 16.51
N THR A 213 -13.48 -10.38 16.86
CA THR A 213 -13.70 -11.34 17.94
C THR A 213 -13.75 -12.76 17.39
N GLY A 214 -12.80 -13.59 17.83
CA GLY A 214 -12.83 -15.04 17.65
C GLY A 214 -13.30 -15.77 18.90
N GLU A 215 -13.52 -17.07 18.77
CA GLU A 215 -13.88 -17.94 19.89
C GLU A 215 -12.93 -19.15 19.95
N LEU A 216 -12.49 -19.49 21.15
CA LEU A 216 -11.68 -20.65 21.48
C LEU A 216 -12.52 -21.64 22.28
N SER A 217 -12.48 -22.90 21.89
CA SER A 217 -12.93 -24.03 22.71
C SER A 217 -11.72 -24.60 23.42
N SER A 218 -11.70 -24.44 24.75
CA SER A 218 -10.63 -24.86 25.64
C SER A 218 -11.04 -26.12 26.39
N THR A 219 -10.30 -27.20 26.18
CA THR A 219 -10.45 -28.46 26.90
C THR A 219 -9.36 -28.54 27.97
N LEU A 220 -9.78 -28.61 29.23
CA LEU A 220 -8.91 -28.87 30.36
C LEU A 220 -8.90 -30.37 30.62
N SER A 221 -7.77 -31.03 30.40
CA SER A 221 -7.61 -32.47 30.64
C SER A 221 -6.49 -32.76 31.64
N ASN A 222 -6.65 -33.85 32.38
CA ASN A 222 -5.62 -34.39 33.24
C ASN A 222 -5.63 -35.92 33.14
N ALA A 223 -4.47 -36.50 32.83
CA ALA A 223 -4.32 -37.93 32.65
C ALA A 223 -4.55 -38.72 33.96
N GLU A 224 -4.35 -38.10 35.13
CA GLU A 224 -4.50 -38.77 36.43
C GLU A 224 -5.94 -38.71 36.98
N ALA A 225 -6.71 -37.69 36.60
CA ALA A 225 -8.05 -37.46 37.15
C ALA A 225 -9.19 -37.97 36.24
N GLU A 226 -8.89 -38.37 34.99
CA GLU A 226 -9.87 -38.71 33.94
C GLU A 226 -10.99 -37.66 33.74
N GLU A 227 -10.76 -36.43 34.19
CA GLU A 227 -11.68 -35.31 34.08
C GLU A 227 -11.34 -34.47 32.84
N SER A 228 -12.35 -34.23 32.00
CA SER A 228 -12.27 -33.27 30.90
C SER A 228 -13.36 -32.21 31.03
N ILE A 229 -12.95 -30.94 31.18
CA ILE A 229 -13.88 -29.81 31.22
C ILE A 229 -13.69 -29.01 29.94
N VAL A 230 -14.77 -28.83 29.17
CA VAL A 230 -14.79 -27.98 27.98
C VAL A 230 -15.38 -26.62 28.33
N SER A 231 -14.72 -25.56 27.91
CA SER A 231 -15.15 -24.18 28.09
C SER A 231 -14.95 -23.39 26.80
N THR A 232 -15.80 -22.40 26.55
CA THR A 232 -15.68 -21.52 25.38
C THR A 232 -15.34 -20.12 25.83
N GLU A 233 -14.28 -19.53 25.26
CA GLU A 233 -13.76 -18.21 25.62
C GLU A 233 -13.60 -17.35 24.35
N LYS A 234 -13.93 -16.06 24.43
CA LYS A 234 -13.75 -15.10 23.33
C LYS A 234 -12.33 -14.54 23.35
N PHE A 235 -11.73 -14.34 22.18
CA PHE A 235 -10.41 -13.71 22.03
C PHE A 235 -10.42 -12.61 20.96
N HIS A 236 -9.51 -11.63 21.09
CA HIS A 236 -9.33 -10.50 20.16
C HIS A 236 -7.96 -10.48 19.49
N LYS A 237 -7.04 -11.28 20.02
CA LYS A 237 -5.67 -11.43 19.56
C LYS A 237 -5.20 -12.86 19.84
N LEU A 238 -4.27 -13.33 19.02
CA LEU A 238 -3.51 -14.55 19.28
C LEU A 238 -2.12 -14.18 19.74
N ASP A 239 -1.70 -14.71 20.88
CA ASP A 239 -0.37 -14.49 21.38
C ASP A 239 0.61 -15.49 20.75
N CYS A 240 1.79 -15.02 20.39
CA CYS A 240 2.89 -15.83 19.91
C CYS A 240 3.97 -15.86 20.98
N HIS A 241 4.04 -16.96 21.73
CA HIS A 241 5.09 -17.17 22.72
C HIS A 241 6.40 -17.56 22.05
N ILE A 242 7.46 -16.82 22.35
CA ILE A 242 8.78 -16.99 21.73
C ILE A 242 9.72 -17.59 22.76
N ASP A 243 10.24 -18.78 22.47
CA ASP A 243 11.29 -19.40 23.26
C ASP A 243 12.51 -19.79 22.40
N LYS A 244 13.43 -20.57 22.99
CA LYS A 244 14.64 -21.02 22.31
C LYS A 244 14.37 -21.90 21.09
N GLU A 245 13.20 -22.53 20.99
CA GLU A 245 12.84 -23.43 19.89
C GLU A 245 11.95 -22.73 18.85
N THR A 246 11.15 -21.73 19.24
CA THR A 246 10.23 -21.01 18.34
C THR A 246 10.97 -20.27 17.24
N SER A 247 10.95 -20.78 16.01
CA SER A 247 11.57 -20.16 14.83
C SER A 247 10.55 -19.64 13.81
N TYR A 248 9.33 -20.17 13.87
CA TYR A 248 8.19 -19.83 13.01
C TYR A 248 7.02 -19.37 13.88
N LEU A 249 6.21 -18.47 13.34
CA LEU A 249 5.02 -17.93 14.01
C LEU A 249 4.04 -19.04 14.42
N SER A 250 3.79 -20.01 13.53
CA SER A 250 2.89 -21.13 13.79
C SER A 250 3.25 -21.94 15.03
N SER A 251 4.54 -22.18 15.27
CA SER A 251 5.04 -22.85 16.47
C SER A 251 4.77 -22.03 17.74
N GLY A 252 4.90 -20.71 17.67
CA GLY A 252 4.63 -19.82 18.80
C GLY A 252 3.15 -19.73 19.14
N ILE A 253 2.28 -19.70 18.14
CA ILE A 253 0.81 -19.74 18.32
C ILE A 253 0.40 -21.09 18.93
N LYS A 254 0.94 -22.20 18.41
CA LYS A 254 0.65 -23.55 18.96
C LYS A 254 1.02 -23.68 20.44
N LYS A 255 2.12 -23.05 20.86
CA LYS A 255 2.53 -22.99 22.27
C LYS A 255 1.58 -22.11 23.11
N SER A 256 1.06 -21.02 22.57
CA SER A 256 0.06 -20.19 23.26
C SER A 256 -1.28 -20.90 23.44
N LEU A 257 -1.68 -21.76 22.50
CA LEU A 257 -2.91 -22.54 22.59
C LEU A 257 -2.84 -23.71 23.58
N VAL A 258 -1.65 -24.02 24.12
CA VAL A 258 -1.45 -25.12 25.08
C VAL A 258 -0.84 -24.56 26.36
N GLU A 259 -1.66 -24.50 27.42
CA GLU A 259 -1.24 -23.98 28.72
C GLU A 259 -1.24 -25.09 29.77
N SER A 260 -0.30 -25.04 30.70
CA SER A 260 -0.31 -25.88 31.90
C SER A 260 -0.76 -25.06 33.11
N ILE A 261 -1.78 -25.54 33.82
CA ILE A 261 -2.40 -24.82 34.93
C ILE A 261 -2.43 -25.76 36.14
N SER A 262 -1.85 -25.32 37.26
CA SER A 262 -1.94 -26.05 38.51
C SER A 262 -3.25 -25.71 39.21
N LYS A 263 -4.08 -26.72 39.48
CA LYS A 263 -5.33 -26.58 40.22
C LYS A 263 -5.44 -27.68 41.26
N HIS A 264 -6.14 -27.37 42.36
CA HIS A 264 -6.55 -28.38 43.33
C HIS A 264 -7.60 -29.29 42.71
N SER A 265 -7.30 -30.58 42.59
CA SER A 265 -8.26 -31.58 42.10
C SER A 265 -9.16 -32.01 43.26
N ALA A 266 -10.48 -31.92 43.09
CA ALA A 266 -11.44 -32.42 44.07
C ALA A 266 -11.38 -33.94 44.21
N THR A 267 -11.08 -34.64 43.11
CA THR A 267 -11.06 -36.11 43.03
C THR A 267 -9.79 -36.71 43.63
N LEU A 268 -8.62 -36.08 43.41
CA LEU A 268 -7.34 -36.54 43.95
C LEU A 268 -6.94 -35.84 45.27
N ASN A 269 -7.73 -34.84 45.69
CA ASN A 269 -7.53 -34.00 46.88
C ASN A 269 -6.09 -33.46 47.04
N ARG A 270 -5.47 -33.08 45.93
CA ARG A 270 -4.13 -32.48 45.88
C ARG A 270 -4.02 -31.52 44.69
N GLU A 271 -3.00 -30.67 44.70
CA GLU A 271 -2.65 -29.88 43.53
C GLU A 271 -2.12 -30.79 42.42
N VAL A 272 -2.75 -30.70 41.25
CA VAL A 272 -2.32 -31.42 40.05
C VAL A 272 -2.22 -30.44 38.89
N VAL A 273 -1.29 -30.72 37.99
CA VAL A 273 -1.11 -29.95 36.76
C VAL A 273 -2.13 -30.44 35.73
N TYR A 274 -3.06 -29.57 35.34
CA TYR A 274 -3.96 -29.79 34.22
C TYR A 274 -3.36 -29.18 32.96
N GLN A 275 -3.61 -29.83 31.82
CA GLN A 275 -3.25 -29.29 30.50
C GLN A 275 -4.51 -28.70 29.85
N ARG A 276 -4.49 -27.39 29.60
CA ARG A 276 -5.51 -26.70 28.81
C ARG A 276 -5.06 -26.70 27.35
N THR A 277 -5.86 -27.31 26.48
CA THR A 277 -5.67 -27.26 25.03
C THR A 277 -6.82 -26.48 24.41
N SER A 278 -6.50 -25.38 23.75
CA SER A 278 -7.47 -24.50 23.10
C SER A 278 -7.44 -24.69 21.58
N LYS A 279 -8.62 -24.77 20.97
CA LYS A 279 -8.81 -24.80 19.51
C LYS A 279 -9.77 -23.73 19.08
N ILE A 280 -9.55 -23.14 17.91
CA ILE A 280 -10.40 -22.05 17.41
C ILE A 280 -11.71 -22.62 16.87
N CYS A 281 -12.84 -22.19 17.44
CA CYS A 281 -14.18 -22.57 16.98
C CYS A 281 -14.84 -21.50 16.11
N ARG A 282 -14.41 -20.23 16.22
CA ARG A 282 -14.84 -19.12 15.36
C ARG A 282 -13.66 -18.24 14.97
N LEU A 283 -13.48 -18.01 13.67
CA LEU A 283 -12.41 -17.19 13.12
C LEU A 283 -12.90 -15.78 12.79
N PRO A 284 -12.26 -14.71 13.29
CA PRO A 284 -12.60 -13.32 12.95
C PRO A 284 -12.13 -12.97 11.53
N LYS A 285 -12.77 -11.99 10.86
CA LYS A 285 -12.29 -11.47 9.57
C LYS A 285 -10.92 -10.81 9.71
N TYR A 286 -10.67 -10.10 10.80
CA TYR A 286 -9.37 -9.50 11.10
C TYR A 286 -8.75 -10.20 12.28
N LEU A 287 -7.57 -10.77 12.07
CA LEU A 287 -6.82 -11.50 13.09
C LEU A 287 -5.60 -10.68 13.52
N THR A 288 -5.56 -10.34 14.80
CA THR A 288 -4.38 -9.69 15.40
C THR A 288 -3.48 -10.76 16.00
N VAL A 289 -2.19 -10.74 15.68
CA VAL A 289 -1.20 -11.63 16.27
C VAL A 289 -0.15 -10.81 17.02
N HIS A 290 0.00 -11.06 18.32
CA HIS A 290 0.93 -10.34 19.19
C HIS A 290 2.16 -11.19 19.48
N PHE A 291 3.35 -10.67 19.19
CA PHE A 291 4.58 -11.30 19.62
C PHE A 291 4.89 -10.92 21.07
N VAL A 292 4.80 -11.90 21.98
CA VAL A 292 5.10 -11.72 23.41
C VAL A 292 6.62 -11.66 23.62
N ARG A 293 7.24 -10.56 23.16
CA ARG A 293 8.70 -10.34 23.21
C ARG A 293 9.16 -9.78 24.53
N PHE A 294 8.31 -9.04 25.24
CA PHE A 294 8.71 -8.42 26.49
C PHE A 294 8.40 -9.34 27.66
N PHE A 295 9.40 -9.56 28.51
CA PHE A 295 9.24 -10.37 29.71
C PHE A 295 10.05 -9.76 30.85
N TRP A 296 9.61 -10.03 32.07
CA TRP A 296 10.35 -9.62 33.26
C TRP A 296 11.51 -10.58 33.51
N ARG A 297 12.73 -10.07 33.42
CA ARG A 297 13.93 -10.82 33.79
C ARG A 297 14.20 -10.66 35.28
N ARG A 298 13.93 -11.72 36.04
CA ARG A 298 14.11 -11.77 37.51
C ARG A 298 15.58 -11.63 37.94
N ASP A 299 16.51 -12.05 37.09
CA ASP A 299 17.95 -11.98 37.36
C ASP A 299 18.50 -10.55 37.37
N ILE A 300 17.98 -9.69 36.49
CA ILE A 300 18.38 -8.27 36.40
C ILE A 300 17.33 -7.30 36.97
N ASN A 301 16.18 -7.82 37.43
CA ASN A 301 15.01 -7.05 37.88
C ASN A 301 14.61 -5.93 36.90
N LYS A 302 14.63 -6.25 35.60
CA LYS A 302 14.27 -5.32 34.53
C LYS A 302 13.44 -6.02 33.46
N LYS A 303 12.57 -5.26 32.79
CA LYS A 303 11.85 -5.72 31.59
C LYS A 303 12.86 -5.85 30.44
N ALA A 304 12.92 -7.02 29.82
CA ALA A 304 13.82 -7.32 28.71
C ALA A 304 13.02 -7.75 27.48
N LYS A 305 13.61 -7.55 26.30
CA LYS A 305 13.02 -7.91 25.02
C LYS A 305 13.71 -9.12 24.40
N ILE A 306 12.91 -10.06 23.88
CA ILE A 306 13.38 -11.20 23.10
C ILE A 306 13.67 -10.73 21.67
N MET A 307 14.96 -10.65 21.32
CA MET A 307 15.45 -10.22 20.00
C MET A 307 15.63 -11.38 19.01
N LYS A 308 15.06 -12.55 19.31
CA LYS A 308 15.13 -13.73 18.44
C LYS A 308 14.35 -13.48 17.14
N LYS A 309 14.94 -13.94 16.02
CA LYS A 309 14.29 -13.96 14.71
C LYS A 309 13.14 -14.98 14.72
N VAL A 310 11.94 -14.53 14.35
CA VAL A 310 10.76 -15.39 14.19
C VAL A 310 10.17 -15.10 12.82
N LYS A 311 10.11 -16.12 11.97
CA LYS A 311 9.55 -16.00 10.63
C LYS A 311 8.03 -15.99 10.71
N PHE A 312 7.40 -15.01 10.07
CA PHE A 312 5.96 -14.94 9.88
C PHE A 312 5.65 -14.98 8.37
N PRO A 313 4.59 -15.67 7.94
CA PRO A 313 4.23 -15.75 6.54
C PRO A 313 3.40 -14.52 6.12
N PHE A 314 3.48 -14.14 4.84
CA PHE A 314 2.57 -13.14 4.26
C PHE A 314 1.14 -13.68 4.16
N VAL A 315 1.00 -14.98 3.90
CA VAL A 315 -0.28 -15.70 3.94
C VAL A 315 -0.26 -16.67 5.12
N LEU A 316 -1.03 -16.37 6.16
CA LEU A 316 -1.14 -17.20 7.34
C LEU A 316 -2.24 -18.24 7.15
N ASP A 317 -1.85 -19.52 7.17
CA ASP A 317 -2.77 -20.64 7.25
C ASP A 317 -3.07 -20.96 8.73
N THR A 318 -4.35 -20.92 9.10
CA THR A 318 -4.83 -21.21 10.45
C THR A 318 -5.52 -22.55 10.58
N PHE A 319 -5.61 -23.34 9.49
CA PHE A 319 -6.39 -24.57 9.44
C PHE A 319 -5.99 -25.60 10.51
N GLU A 320 -4.70 -25.69 10.85
CA GLU A 320 -4.18 -26.58 11.90
C GLU A 320 -4.76 -26.27 13.30
N PHE A 321 -5.12 -25.02 13.58
CA PHE A 321 -5.53 -24.55 14.90
C PHE A 321 -7.04 -24.67 15.16
N LEU A 322 -7.81 -25.08 14.15
CA LEU A 322 -9.27 -25.09 14.21
C LEU A 322 -9.83 -26.35 14.88
N THR A 323 -11.07 -26.27 15.37
CA THR A 323 -11.83 -27.47 15.79
C THR A 323 -12.16 -28.35 14.59
N ALA A 324 -12.32 -29.66 14.81
CA ALA A 324 -12.65 -30.61 13.72
C ALA A 324 -13.98 -30.27 13.01
N GLU A 325 -14.92 -29.66 13.74
CA GLU A 325 -16.19 -29.17 13.19
C GLU A 325 -15.98 -28.00 12.25
N LEU A 326 -15.19 -27.00 12.66
CA LEU A 326 -14.89 -25.84 11.84
C LEU A 326 -14.03 -26.21 10.63
N GLN A 327 -13.08 -27.14 10.78
CA GLN A 327 -12.27 -27.66 9.66
C GLN A 327 -13.15 -28.26 8.56
N LYS A 328 -14.19 -29.01 8.92
CA LYS A 328 -15.14 -29.57 7.93
C LYS A 328 -15.95 -28.48 7.22
N ARG A 329 -16.33 -27.42 7.95
CA ARG A 329 -17.09 -26.29 7.39
C ARG A 329 -16.27 -25.43 6.43
N VAL A 330 -15.00 -25.21 6.76
CA VAL A 330 -14.08 -24.31 6.04
C VAL A 330 -13.27 -25.04 4.96
N GLY A 331 -13.13 -26.36 5.05
CA GLY A 331 -12.31 -27.19 4.15
C GLY A 331 -12.44 -26.86 2.65
N PRO A 332 -13.66 -26.86 2.07
CA PRO A 332 -13.83 -26.57 0.64
C PRO A 332 -13.32 -25.18 0.23
N GLY A 333 -13.52 -24.16 1.08
CA GLY A 333 -13.03 -22.81 0.83
C GLY A 333 -11.52 -22.68 1.01
N HIS A 334 -10.97 -23.36 2.01
CA HIS A 334 -9.53 -23.43 2.27
C HIS A 334 -8.77 -24.09 1.11
N ASP A 335 -9.24 -25.24 0.63
CA ASP A 335 -8.61 -25.97 -0.47
C ASP A 335 -8.59 -25.14 -1.75
N ARG A 336 -9.67 -24.42 -2.06
CA ARG A 336 -9.75 -23.52 -3.22
C ARG A 336 -8.74 -22.38 -3.14
N VAL A 337 -8.65 -21.70 -1.99
CA VAL A 337 -7.68 -20.62 -1.80
C VAL A 337 -6.25 -21.15 -1.91
N ARG A 338 -5.97 -22.32 -1.30
CA ARG A 338 -4.65 -22.95 -1.35
C ARG A 338 -4.23 -23.30 -2.79
N GLU A 339 -5.15 -23.78 -3.61
CA GLU A 339 -4.86 -24.07 -5.02
C GLU A 339 -4.56 -22.80 -5.82
N THR A 340 -5.33 -21.73 -5.60
CA THR A 340 -5.11 -20.42 -6.24
C THR A 340 -3.73 -19.84 -5.87
N GLU A 341 -3.35 -19.91 -4.59
CA GLU A 341 -2.05 -19.44 -4.12
C GLU A 341 -0.90 -20.25 -4.73
N ARG A 342 -1.03 -21.59 -4.79
CA ARG A 342 -0.03 -22.43 -5.47
C ARG A 342 0.16 -22.01 -6.93
N LYS A 343 -0.93 -21.77 -7.67
CA LYS A 343 -0.87 -21.29 -9.06
C LYS A 343 -0.22 -19.91 -9.17
N ARG A 344 -0.48 -19.01 -8.22
CA ARG A 344 0.09 -17.66 -8.17
C ARG A 344 1.61 -17.70 -7.91
N GLU A 345 2.05 -18.52 -6.95
CA GLU A 345 3.47 -18.74 -6.66
C GLU A 345 4.20 -19.34 -7.87
N GLU A 346 3.60 -20.33 -8.53
CA GLU A 346 4.14 -20.93 -9.75
C GLU A 346 4.26 -19.92 -10.89
N ALA A 347 3.24 -19.09 -11.11
CA ALA A 347 3.26 -18.03 -12.11
C ALA A 347 4.32 -16.95 -11.79
N GLU A 348 4.49 -16.60 -10.52
CA GLU A 348 5.53 -15.65 -10.10
C GLU A 348 6.94 -16.22 -10.29
N HIS A 349 7.14 -17.49 -9.94
CA HIS A 349 8.40 -18.19 -10.15
C HIS A 349 8.75 -18.29 -11.64
N GLU A 350 7.77 -18.63 -12.49
CA GLU A 350 7.94 -18.66 -13.94
C GLU A 350 8.23 -17.25 -14.50
N ARG A 351 7.58 -16.20 -13.98
CA ARG A 351 7.89 -14.80 -14.35
C ARG A 351 9.31 -14.39 -13.97
N LYS A 352 9.77 -14.75 -12.76
CA LYS A 352 11.15 -14.51 -12.30
C LYS A 352 12.17 -15.26 -13.17
N ARG A 353 11.88 -16.52 -13.51
CA ARG A 353 12.71 -17.35 -14.39
C ARG A 353 12.81 -16.77 -15.80
N ARG A 354 11.70 -16.33 -16.39
CA ARG A 354 11.69 -15.66 -17.71
C ARG A 354 12.52 -14.38 -17.72
N LYS A 355 12.37 -13.52 -16.70
CA LYS A 355 13.20 -12.30 -16.57
C LYS A 355 14.69 -12.61 -16.46
N TYR A 356 15.06 -13.69 -15.77
CA TYR A 356 16.46 -14.11 -15.68
C TYR A 356 17.00 -14.57 -17.04
N LEU A 357 16.24 -15.37 -17.78
CA LEU A 357 16.61 -15.85 -19.12
C LEU A 357 16.75 -14.70 -20.14
N ASP A 358 15.83 -13.73 -20.11
CA ASP A 358 15.83 -12.55 -20.98
C ASP A 358 17.01 -11.61 -20.66
N GLY A 359 17.28 -11.38 -19.37
CA GLY A 359 18.43 -10.60 -18.91
C GLY A 359 19.79 -11.25 -19.23
N THR A 360 19.86 -12.58 -19.38
CA THR A 360 21.07 -13.26 -19.86
C THR A 360 21.26 -13.21 -21.37
N ALA A 361 20.17 -13.08 -22.15
CA ALA A 361 20.24 -12.99 -23.61
C ALA A 361 20.73 -11.62 -24.10
N GLU A 362 20.42 -10.53 -23.37
CA GLU A 362 20.92 -9.19 -23.70
C GLU A 362 22.43 -9.01 -23.46
N VAL A 363 23.05 -9.83 -22.60
CA VAL A 363 24.49 -9.73 -22.30
C VAL A 363 25.36 -10.50 -23.31
N SER A 364 24.80 -11.37 -24.14
CA SER A 364 25.57 -12.24 -25.04
C SER A 364 25.31 -12.09 -26.55
N GLY A 365 24.72 -10.99 -27.04
CA GLY A 365 24.36 -10.87 -28.46
C GLY A 365 24.49 -9.49 -29.08
N LYS A 366 25.69 -9.14 -29.57
CA LYS A 366 25.82 -8.16 -30.67
C LYS A 366 25.70 -8.88 -32.01
N GLY A 367 24.67 -8.52 -32.79
CA GLY A 367 24.66 -8.60 -34.26
C GLY A 367 23.65 -9.58 -34.88
N VAL A 368 22.55 -9.05 -35.44
CA VAL A 368 22.29 -8.89 -36.89
C VAL A 368 20.78 -8.60 -37.09
N GLU A 369 20.46 -7.59 -37.90
CA GLU A 369 19.11 -7.14 -38.30
C GLU A 369 18.37 -8.13 -39.22
N GLY A 370 17.01 -8.10 -39.21
CA GLY A 370 16.21 -8.67 -40.29
C GLY A 370 14.71 -8.92 -40.06
N SER A 371 13.92 -7.85 -39.94
CA SER A 371 12.51 -7.65 -40.39
C SER A 371 11.53 -8.85 -40.57
N LYS A 372 10.41 -8.87 -39.83
CA LYS A 372 9.05 -8.52 -40.35
C LYS A 372 7.92 -8.79 -39.35
N ILE A 373 6.95 -7.89 -39.44
CA ILE A 373 5.64 -7.78 -38.77
C ILE A 373 4.76 -9.03 -38.98
N CYS A 374 4.01 -9.45 -37.95
CA CYS A 374 2.60 -9.78 -38.13
C CYS A 374 1.76 -9.40 -36.89
N ASP A 375 0.68 -8.69 -37.17
CA ASP A 375 -0.40 -8.34 -36.27
C ASP A 375 -1.03 -9.58 -35.64
N THR A 376 -1.39 -9.49 -34.36
CA THR A 376 -2.75 -9.85 -33.95
C THR A 376 -3.16 -8.97 -32.77
N SER A 377 -4.02 -8.00 -33.09
CA SER A 377 -5.02 -7.45 -32.19
C SER A 377 -5.90 -8.60 -31.66
N GLY A 378 -5.43 -9.27 -30.61
CA GLY A 378 -6.19 -10.22 -29.83
C GLY A 378 -6.78 -9.50 -28.62
N SER A 379 -8.00 -8.99 -28.78
CA SER A 379 -8.86 -8.63 -27.66
C SER A 379 -8.91 -9.80 -26.68
N ALA A 380 -8.21 -9.69 -25.56
CA ALA A 380 -8.41 -10.58 -24.42
C ALA A 380 -9.74 -10.21 -23.77
N LYS A 381 -10.85 -10.52 -24.46
CA LYS A 381 -12.08 -10.89 -23.78
C LYS A 381 -11.71 -12.09 -22.92
N SER A 382 -11.54 -11.86 -21.61
CA SER A 382 -11.62 -12.96 -20.67
C SER A 382 -12.93 -13.68 -20.98
N LYS A 383 -12.85 -14.93 -21.41
CA LYS A 383 -14.00 -15.81 -21.35
C LYS A 383 -14.35 -15.93 -19.87
N THR A 384 -15.29 -15.09 -19.44
CA THR A 384 -16.23 -15.39 -18.37
C THR A 384 -16.97 -16.63 -18.84
N GLU A 385 -16.39 -17.80 -18.59
CA GLU A 385 -17.19 -19.01 -18.51
C GLU A 385 -18.06 -18.84 -17.26
N ASN A 386 -19.32 -18.50 -17.53
CA ASN A 386 -20.41 -18.60 -16.59
C ASN A 386 -20.51 -20.04 -16.09
N THR A 387 -19.85 -20.32 -14.97
CA THR A 387 -20.32 -21.30 -13.99
C THR A 387 -20.96 -20.53 -12.83
N ALA A 388 -21.94 -19.70 -13.18
CA ALA A 388 -23.02 -19.37 -12.26
C ALA A 388 -24.02 -20.53 -12.30
N ASP A 389 -24.57 -20.87 -11.13
CA ASP A 389 -25.53 -21.95 -10.85
C ASP A 389 -24.99 -23.37 -10.77
N ASN A 390 -24.48 -23.74 -9.59
CA ASN A 390 -25.18 -24.69 -8.68
C ASN A 390 -24.26 -25.14 -7.54
N ASP A 391 -23.94 -24.29 -6.56
CA ASP A 391 -23.63 -24.75 -5.19
C ASP A 391 -23.49 -23.60 -4.18
N SER A 392 -24.41 -22.64 -4.26
CA SER A 392 -24.77 -21.78 -3.14
C SER A 392 -25.60 -22.58 -2.12
N LYS A 393 -25.07 -23.69 -1.61
CA LYS A 393 -25.57 -24.32 -0.37
C LYS A 393 -24.81 -23.78 0.83
N VAL A 394 -25.26 -22.59 1.24
CA VAL A 394 -25.35 -22.11 2.62
C VAL A 394 -24.18 -22.49 3.53
N ILE A 395 -23.03 -21.82 3.36
CA ILE A 395 -22.26 -21.44 4.54
C ILE A 395 -22.99 -20.22 5.06
N ASP A 396 -23.72 -20.39 6.16
CA ASP A 396 -24.37 -19.29 6.88
C ASP A 396 -23.26 -18.27 7.21
N LYS A 397 -23.18 -17.19 6.42
CA LYS A 397 -22.19 -16.13 6.62
C LYS A 397 -22.64 -15.36 7.85
N THR A 398 -22.30 -15.86 9.03
CA THR A 398 -22.28 -15.02 10.22
C THR A 398 -21.36 -13.83 9.92
N ARG A 399 -21.92 -12.63 10.03
CA ARG A 399 -21.25 -11.37 9.67
C ARG A 399 -19.86 -11.32 10.33
N GLY A 400 -18.83 -11.09 9.51
CA GLY A 400 -17.46 -10.89 9.98
C GLY A 400 -16.65 -12.16 10.29
N GLU A 401 -17.11 -13.35 9.88
CA GLU A 401 -16.30 -14.58 9.98
C GLU A 401 -15.41 -14.84 8.75
N CYS A 402 -14.20 -15.37 8.99
CA CYS A 402 -13.35 -15.90 7.93
C CYS A 402 -13.72 -17.35 7.60
N ILE A 403 -14.15 -17.59 6.36
CA ILE A 403 -14.65 -18.90 5.90
C ILE A 403 -13.59 -19.73 5.15
N THR A 404 -12.36 -19.23 5.01
CA THR A 404 -11.28 -19.86 4.23
C THR A 404 -10.11 -20.31 5.10
N ALA A 405 -10.07 -19.93 6.38
CA ALA A 405 -8.95 -20.14 7.31
C ALA A 405 -7.59 -19.62 6.84
N SER A 406 -7.58 -18.83 5.76
CA SER A 406 -6.39 -18.22 5.16
C SER A 406 -6.44 -16.72 5.33
N TYR A 407 -5.34 -16.12 5.76
CA TYR A 407 -5.26 -14.69 6.01
C TYR A 407 -4.10 -14.05 5.29
N ASP A 408 -4.32 -12.86 4.74
CA ASP A 408 -3.29 -11.99 4.18
C ASP A 408 -2.77 -10.99 5.22
N LEU A 409 -1.47 -10.84 5.31
CA LEU A 409 -0.83 -9.81 6.11
C LEU A 409 -1.10 -8.43 5.48
N ILE A 410 -1.72 -7.53 6.24
CA ILE A 410 -2.04 -6.17 5.80
C ILE A 410 -1.34 -5.08 6.61
N GLY A 411 -0.91 -5.40 7.84
CA GLY A 411 -0.28 -4.43 8.73
C GLY A 411 0.72 -5.07 9.68
N ILE A 412 1.78 -4.34 10.00
CA ILE A 412 2.84 -4.74 10.94
C ILE A 412 3.18 -3.53 11.79
N ILE A 413 3.24 -3.74 13.10
CA ILE A 413 3.88 -2.81 14.03
C ILE A 413 5.22 -3.42 14.41
N THR A 414 6.31 -2.69 14.15
CA THR A 414 7.64 -3.08 14.63
C THR A 414 8.03 -2.24 15.82
N HIS A 415 8.90 -2.80 16.65
CA HIS A 415 9.55 -2.09 17.74
C HIS A 415 11.07 -2.19 17.59
N GLN A 416 11.74 -1.06 17.54
CA GLN A 416 13.19 -0.93 17.58
C GLN A 416 13.65 -0.64 19.01
N GLY A 417 14.74 -1.26 19.48
CA GLY A 417 15.28 -1.04 20.82
C GLY A 417 15.06 -2.21 21.79
N ALA A 418 15.81 -2.17 22.89
CA ALA A 418 15.98 -3.28 23.84
C ALA A 418 15.00 -3.30 25.02
N SER A 419 14.35 -2.17 25.32
CA SER A 419 13.40 -2.00 26.43
C SER A 419 12.00 -1.67 25.92
N ALA A 420 10.95 -1.84 26.73
CA ALA A 420 9.60 -1.40 26.35
C ALA A 420 9.39 0.11 26.60
N ASN A 421 10.07 0.67 27.61
CA ASN A 421 9.94 2.07 28.00
C ASN A 421 10.89 2.99 27.22
N GLY A 422 11.58 2.44 26.22
CA GLY A 422 12.54 3.15 25.40
C GLY A 422 12.82 2.36 24.12
N GLY A 423 12.61 3.01 22.99
CA GLY A 423 12.70 2.41 21.67
C GLY A 423 11.95 3.24 20.65
N HIS A 424 11.57 2.63 19.54
CA HIS A 424 10.79 3.33 18.50
C HIS A 424 9.82 2.39 17.82
N TYR A 425 8.56 2.79 17.70
CA TYR A 425 7.54 2.02 17.02
C TYR A 425 7.31 2.56 15.61
N ILE A 426 7.24 1.65 14.64
CA ILE A 426 7.01 1.98 13.23
C ILE A 426 5.86 1.11 12.72
N ALA A 427 4.93 1.71 11.98
CA ALA A 427 3.87 0.97 11.30
C ALA A 427 4.25 0.70 9.85
N TRP A 428 3.93 -0.49 9.38
CA TRP A 428 4.11 -0.92 8.00
C TRP A 428 2.77 -1.44 7.51
N CYS A 429 2.28 -0.93 6.39
CA CYS A 429 0.97 -1.27 5.88
C CYS A 429 1.04 -1.64 4.41
N LYS A 430 0.35 -2.70 4.02
CA LYS A 430 0.32 -3.14 2.61
C LYS A 430 -0.41 -2.08 1.79
N LYS A 431 0.11 -1.75 0.60
CA LYS A 431 -0.63 -0.90 -0.33
C LYS A 431 -1.83 -1.67 -0.87
N THR A 432 -2.96 -0.97 -1.06
CA THR A 432 -4.14 -1.53 -1.72
C THR A 432 -3.91 -1.78 -3.22
N ASP A 433 -2.90 -1.13 -3.81
CA ASP A 433 -2.57 -1.25 -5.23
C ASP A 433 -1.91 -2.59 -5.55
N ALA A 434 -2.09 -3.07 -6.78
CA ALA A 434 -1.51 -4.33 -7.27
C ALA A 434 0.03 -4.32 -7.42
N SER A 435 0.72 -3.27 -6.91
CA SER A 435 2.17 -3.11 -7.01
C SER A 435 2.97 -4.05 -6.10
N GLY A 436 2.34 -4.59 -5.04
CA GLY A 436 3.04 -5.43 -4.04
C GLY A 436 3.97 -4.63 -3.11
N GLU A 437 3.82 -3.31 -3.08
CA GLU A 437 4.60 -2.43 -2.20
C GLU A 437 3.93 -2.25 -0.83
N TRP A 438 4.70 -1.73 0.11
CA TRP A 438 4.26 -1.41 1.46
C TRP A 438 4.54 0.06 1.79
N TRP A 439 3.64 0.67 2.55
CA TRP A 439 3.85 1.95 3.21
C TRP A 439 4.61 1.73 4.52
N LYS A 440 5.67 2.51 4.73
CA LYS A 440 6.38 2.64 6.01
C LYS A 440 5.99 3.97 6.64
N PHE A 441 5.28 3.91 7.76
CA PHE A 441 4.87 5.05 8.56
C PHE A 441 5.81 5.19 9.76
N ASN A 442 6.79 6.06 9.62
CA ASN A 442 7.70 6.46 10.68
C ASN A 442 7.30 7.84 11.21
N ASP A 443 6.29 7.86 12.09
CA ASP A 443 5.64 9.08 12.56
C ASP A 443 5.17 9.98 11.39
N ASP A 444 5.79 11.14 11.22
CA ASP A 444 5.48 12.14 10.19
C ASP A 444 6.08 11.77 8.82
N LYS A 445 7.08 10.87 8.80
CA LYS A 445 7.78 10.44 7.60
C LYS A 445 7.16 9.18 7.02
N VAL A 446 6.56 9.33 5.84
CA VAL A 446 5.96 8.23 5.08
C VAL A 446 6.82 7.91 3.88
N SER A 447 7.17 6.64 3.70
CA SER A 447 7.94 6.16 2.55
C SER A 447 7.39 4.85 2.00
N THR A 448 7.74 4.51 0.76
CA THR A 448 7.41 3.21 0.15
C THR A 448 8.56 2.24 0.32
N VAL A 449 8.25 0.96 0.53
CA VAL A 449 9.23 -0.11 0.60
C VAL A 449 8.74 -1.36 -0.16
N PRO A 450 9.64 -2.14 -0.78
CA PRO A 450 9.28 -3.40 -1.40
C PRO A 450 9.01 -4.48 -0.35
N GLU A 451 8.28 -5.52 -0.75
CA GLU A 451 7.95 -6.68 0.09
C GLU A 451 9.19 -7.39 0.67
N SER A 452 10.32 -7.40 -0.06
CA SER A 452 11.59 -7.96 0.43
C SER A 452 12.07 -7.30 1.73
N LYS A 453 11.77 -6.02 1.94
CA LYS A 453 12.14 -5.31 3.17
C LYS A 453 11.32 -5.79 4.36
N ILE A 454 10.10 -6.27 4.13
CA ILE A 454 9.23 -6.82 5.17
C ILE A 454 9.77 -8.13 5.72
N GLU A 455 10.44 -8.94 4.89
CA GLU A 455 11.08 -10.18 5.34
C GLU A 455 12.24 -9.92 6.32
N GLU A 456 12.89 -8.76 6.24
CA GLU A 456 13.91 -8.36 7.20
C GLU A 456 13.32 -8.03 8.59
N LEU A 457 12.04 -7.67 8.66
CA LEU A 457 11.32 -7.35 9.91
C LEU A 457 11.00 -8.58 10.77
N MET A 458 11.30 -9.79 10.26
CA MET A 458 11.31 -11.04 11.05
C MET A 458 12.27 -10.97 12.25
N GLY A 459 13.17 -9.98 12.25
CA GLY A 459 14.07 -9.64 13.36
C GLY A 459 15.39 -10.41 13.32
N GLY A 460 16.09 -10.40 14.45
CA GLY A 460 17.43 -10.94 14.61
C GLY A 460 18.46 -9.82 14.77
N GLY A 461 18.99 -9.67 15.98
CA GLY A 461 19.92 -8.58 16.33
C GLY A 461 19.21 -7.34 16.88
N GLU A 462 19.80 -6.16 16.73
CA GLU A 462 19.27 -4.87 17.22
C GLU A 462 18.28 -4.18 16.25
N SER A 463 17.98 -4.82 15.11
CA SER A 463 17.08 -4.31 14.08
C SER A 463 15.61 -4.33 14.49
N ASP A 464 14.79 -3.68 13.65
CA ASP A 464 13.33 -3.62 13.78
C ASP A 464 12.74 -5.04 13.85
N GLY A 465 12.15 -5.38 14.99
CA GLY A 465 11.48 -6.66 15.18
C GLY A 465 9.97 -6.48 15.09
N ALA A 466 9.30 -7.33 14.30
CA ALA A 466 7.85 -7.42 14.29
C ALA A 466 7.30 -7.68 15.70
N TYR A 467 6.31 -6.89 16.08
CA TYR A 467 5.73 -6.87 17.42
C TYR A 467 4.23 -7.18 17.40
N VAL A 468 3.46 -6.53 16.51
CA VAL A 468 2.06 -6.87 16.26
C VAL A 468 1.87 -7.06 14.76
N LEU A 469 1.16 -8.11 14.37
CA LEU A 469 0.74 -8.37 13.00
C LEU A 469 -0.77 -8.24 12.89
N LEU A 470 -1.22 -7.62 11.80
CA LEU A 470 -2.62 -7.54 11.43
C LEU A 470 -2.84 -8.32 10.14
N TYR A 471 -3.68 -9.33 10.25
CA TYR A 471 -4.06 -10.24 9.18
C TYR A 471 -5.53 -10.02 8.79
N ARG A 472 -5.84 -10.09 7.49
CA ARG A 472 -7.19 -10.00 6.92
C ARG A 472 -7.56 -11.32 6.26
N GLY A 473 -8.72 -11.87 6.60
CA GLY A 473 -9.20 -13.12 6.02
C GLY A 473 -9.40 -12.99 4.52
N LYS A 474 -8.86 -13.94 3.75
CA LYS A 474 -9.05 -14.01 2.30
C LYS A 474 -10.47 -14.45 1.98
N GLU A 475 -11.08 -13.80 1.00
CA GLU A 475 -12.36 -14.25 0.48
C GLU A 475 -12.14 -15.35 -0.57
N ALA A 476 -13.01 -16.36 -0.62
CA ALA A 476 -12.85 -17.51 -1.53
C ALA A 476 -12.97 -17.17 -3.03
N ASN A 477 -13.32 -15.92 -3.36
CA ASN A 477 -13.54 -15.41 -4.71
C ASN A 477 -12.56 -14.28 -5.10
N GLU A 478 -11.64 -13.88 -4.21
CA GLU A 478 -10.49 -13.03 -4.55
C GLU A 478 -9.35 -13.89 -5.11
#